data_AF-A0A938YMX7-F1
#
_entry.id   AF-A0A938YMX7-F1
#
_cell.length_a   1.000
_cell.length_b   1.000
_cell.length_c   1.000
_cell.angle_alpha   90.00
_cell.angle_beta   90.00
_cell.angle_gamma   90.00
#
_symmetry.space_group_name_H-M   'P 1'
#
loop_
_entity.id
_entity.type
_entity.pdbx_description
1 polymer ?
#
loop_
_entity_poly.entity_id
_entity_poly.type
_entity_poly.pdbx_seq_one_letter_code
_entity_poly.pdbx_strand_id
1 'polypeptide(L)'
;VFTRGVEAAKVKENIAKLAEKLARERQNTVVVTGKEDIVASAGKIYIVKNGHELMGKFVGTGCMSASLLGCFAAVERKQDEASAAALACYGIAAELAAQKASAPAAFKQQLFDELYNLKPATVKKMQKIEELK
;
A
#
# COMPACT_ATOMS: atom_id res chain seq x y z
N VAL A 1 10.86 -10.49 -7.00
CA VAL A 1 10.88 -9.01 -6.87
C VAL A 1 12.31 -8.57 -6.65
N PHE A 2 12.76 -7.48 -7.28
CA PHE A 2 14.07 -6.88 -6.99
C PHE A 2 13.88 -5.87 -5.87
N THR A 3 14.41 -6.13 -4.67
CA THR A 3 14.47 -5.13 -3.62
C THR A 3 15.61 -4.16 -3.93
N ARG A 4 15.39 -2.85 -3.79
CA ARG A 4 16.45 -1.85 -3.94
C ARG A 4 16.89 -1.38 -2.56
N GLY A 5 18.03 -1.88 -2.11
CA GLY A 5 18.67 -1.62 -0.82
C GLY A 5 20.11 -2.17 -0.82
N VAL A 6 20.85 -1.96 0.27
CA VAL A 6 22.27 -2.34 0.39
C VAL A 6 22.46 -3.87 0.41
N GLU A 7 21.41 -4.65 0.70
CA GLU A 7 21.38 -6.12 0.59
C GLU A 7 20.30 -6.65 -0.38
N ALA A 8 20.36 -6.30 -1.67
CA ALA A 8 19.40 -6.82 -2.66
C ALA A 8 19.60 -8.33 -2.92
N ALA A 9 18.81 -9.19 -2.25
CA ALA A 9 18.77 -10.63 -2.48
C ALA A 9 17.58 -11.05 -3.36
N LYS A 10 17.78 -12.05 -4.23
CA LYS A 10 16.69 -12.70 -4.98
C LYS A 10 15.83 -13.53 -4.02
N VAL A 11 14.66 -13.00 -3.64
CA VAL A 11 13.63 -13.81 -2.96
C VAL A 11 12.97 -14.72 -4.00
N LYS A 12 13.34 -16.02 -4.00
CA LYS A 12 12.66 -17.08 -4.77
C LYS A 12 11.33 -17.50 -4.13
N GLU A 13 11.12 -17.16 -2.87
CA GLU A 13 9.91 -17.52 -2.12
C GLU A 13 8.72 -16.62 -2.44
N ASN A 14 7.51 -17.17 -2.27
CA ASN A 14 6.28 -16.41 -2.35
C ASN A 14 6.24 -15.42 -1.18
N ILE A 15 6.42 -14.12 -1.48
CA ILE A 15 6.47 -13.02 -0.50
C ILE A 15 5.21 -13.01 0.37
N ALA A 16 4.05 -13.37 -0.17
CA ALA A 16 2.81 -13.45 0.59
C ALA A 16 2.87 -14.52 1.69
N LYS A 17 3.41 -15.71 1.37
CA LYS A 17 3.62 -16.77 2.37
C LYS A 17 4.66 -16.40 3.41
N LEU A 18 5.71 -15.70 3.01
CA LEU A 18 6.73 -15.20 3.94
C LEU A 18 6.15 -14.16 4.90
N ALA A 19 5.36 -13.21 4.37
CA ALA A 19 4.67 -12.21 5.17
C ALA A 19 3.67 -12.86 6.15
N GLU A 20 2.90 -13.85 5.71
CA GLU A 20 1.98 -14.60 6.57
C GLU A 20 2.71 -15.38 7.67
N LYS A 21 3.82 -16.05 7.33
CA LYS A 21 4.65 -16.74 8.31
C LYS A 21 5.15 -15.78 9.38
N LEU A 22 5.71 -14.64 8.97
CA LEU A 22 6.19 -13.61 9.89
C LEU A 22 5.06 -13.02 10.74
N ALA A 23 3.88 -12.79 10.13
CA ALA A 23 2.70 -12.30 10.84
C ALA A 23 2.25 -13.27 11.94
N ARG A 24 2.23 -14.58 11.65
CA ARG A 24 1.91 -15.64 12.63
C ARG A 24 2.95 -15.70 13.76
N GLU A 25 4.24 -15.71 13.43
CA GLU A 25 5.34 -15.79 14.41
C GLU A 25 5.39 -14.57 15.35
N ARG A 26 5.04 -13.39 14.84
CA ARG A 26 5.09 -12.13 15.60
C ARG A 26 3.73 -11.69 16.16
N GLN A 27 2.67 -12.43 15.85
CA GLN A 27 1.28 -12.10 16.23
C GLN A 27 0.87 -10.68 15.82
N ASN A 28 1.38 -10.21 14.68
CA ASN A 28 1.21 -8.84 14.18
C ASN A 28 0.74 -8.84 12.71
N THR A 29 0.23 -7.70 12.24
CA THR A 29 0.01 -7.48 10.81
C THR A 29 1.32 -7.10 10.14
N VAL A 30 1.64 -7.73 9.02
CA VAL A 30 2.84 -7.47 8.21
C VAL A 30 2.40 -6.87 6.88
N VAL A 31 3.00 -5.73 6.52
CA VAL A 31 2.75 -5.04 5.26
C VAL A 31 4.02 -5.05 4.43
N VAL A 32 3.92 -5.51 3.17
CA VAL A 32 5.00 -5.50 2.20
C VAL A 32 4.55 -4.70 0.97
N THR A 33 5.11 -3.52 0.78
CA THR A 33 4.75 -2.64 -0.34
C THR A 33 5.55 -2.95 -1.59
N GLY A 34 4.94 -2.83 -2.77
CA GLY A 34 5.56 -3.17 -4.04
C GLY A 34 4.77 -2.68 -5.26
N LYS A 35 4.84 -3.44 -6.36
CA LYS A 35 3.93 -3.23 -7.50
C LYS A 35 2.48 -3.57 -7.10
N GLU A 36 2.36 -4.61 -6.30
CA GLU A 36 1.16 -4.97 -5.57
C GLU A 36 1.57 -4.97 -4.10
N ASP A 37 0.75 -4.37 -3.25
CA ASP A 37 1.01 -4.36 -1.82
C ASP A 37 0.37 -5.58 -1.18
N ILE A 38 1.07 -6.17 -0.21
CA ILE A 38 0.66 -7.38 0.49
C ILE A 38 0.44 -7.01 1.95
N VAL A 39 -0.73 -7.32 2.48
CA VAL A 39 -1.04 -7.19 3.90
C VAL A 39 -1.37 -8.58 4.43
N ALA A 40 -0.55 -9.11 5.33
CA ALA A 40 -0.72 -10.43 5.90
C ALA A 40 -0.96 -10.35 7.41
N SER A 41 -1.93 -11.13 7.89
CA SER A 41 -2.19 -11.37 9.31
C SER A 41 -2.18 -12.88 9.60
N ALA A 42 -2.50 -13.27 10.83
CA ALA A 42 -2.56 -14.68 11.20
C ALA A 42 -3.74 -15.38 10.50
N GLY A 43 -3.48 -15.94 9.32
CA GLY A 43 -4.45 -16.73 8.54
C GLY A 43 -5.25 -15.96 7.49
N LYS A 44 -4.88 -14.70 7.19
CA LYS A 44 -5.44 -13.94 6.06
C LYS A 44 -4.36 -13.19 5.33
N ILE A 45 -4.54 -13.04 4.02
CA ILE A 45 -3.68 -12.25 3.16
C ILE A 45 -4.56 -11.39 2.26
N TYR A 46 -4.32 -10.08 2.27
CA TYR A 46 -4.90 -9.12 1.34
C TYR A 46 -3.84 -8.68 0.33
N ILE A 47 -4.22 -8.62 -0.94
CA ILE A 47 -3.42 -8.07 -2.03
C ILE A 47 -4.10 -6.79 -2.49
N VAL A 48 -3.40 -5.66 -2.37
CA VAL A 48 -3.87 -4.35 -2.83
C VAL A 48 -3.15 -4.02 -4.14
N LYS A 49 -3.91 -3.84 -5.21
CA LYS A 49 -3.38 -3.60 -6.56
C LYS A 49 -3.56 -2.15 -7.02
N ASN A 50 -3.81 -1.25 -6.08
CA ASN A 50 -3.89 0.18 -6.34
C ASN A 50 -2.51 0.84 -6.23
N GLY A 51 -2.28 1.88 -7.04
CA GLY A 51 -1.03 2.64 -7.01
C GLY A 51 -0.55 3.02 -8.41
N HIS A 52 0.58 3.72 -8.47
CA HIS A 52 1.16 4.17 -9.74
C HIS A 52 2.70 4.21 -9.70
N GLU A 53 3.35 3.91 -10.83
CA GLU A 53 4.82 3.85 -10.91
C GLU A 53 5.51 5.19 -10.58
N LEU A 54 4.80 6.31 -10.73
CA LEU A 54 5.28 7.64 -10.34
C LEU A 54 5.57 7.77 -8.84
N MET A 55 4.96 6.93 -8.00
CA MET A 55 5.26 6.88 -6.55
C MET A 55 6.71 6.44 -6.28
N GLY A 56 7.36 5.74 -7.22
CA GLY A 56 8.77 5.34 -7.13
C GLY A 56 9.74 6.38 -7.68
N LYS A 57 9.28 7.56 -8.12
CA LYS A 57 10.11 8.59 -8.78
C LYS A 57 10.54 9.74 -7.87
N PHE A 58 10.12 9.75 -6.61
CA PHE A 58 10.56 10.71 -5.61
C PHE A 58 10.62 10.07 -4.22
N VAL A 59 11.38 10.70 -3.32
CA VAL A 59 11.63 10.18 -1.98
C VAL A 59 10.42 10.38 -1.05
N GLY A 60 10.28 9.49 -0.07
CA GLY A 60 9.34 9.65 1.03
C GLY A 60 7.98 8.97 0.84
N THR A 61 7.66 8.44 -0.35
CA THR A 61 6.37 7.76 -0.59
C THR A 61 6.12 6.55 0.30
N GLY A 62 7.17 5.79 0.62
CA GLY A 62 7.09 4.67 1.58
C GLY A 62 6.95 5.13 3.03
N CYS A 63 7.58 6.23 3.44
CA CYS A 63 7.39 6.78 4.79
C CYS A 63 5.98 7.36 4.95
N MET A 64 5.43 7.96 3.89
CA MET A 64 4.05 8.44 3.84
C MET A 64 3.05 7.29 3.95
N SER A 65 3.28 6.15 3.26
CA SER A 65 2.39 4.99 3.41
C SER A 65 2.42 4.46 4.85
N ALA A 66 3.59 4.36 5.49
CA ALA A 66 3.68 3.99 6.91
C ALA A 66 2.90 4.95 7.83
N SER A 67 2.94 6.25 7.55
CA SER A 67 2.16 7.24 8.31
C SER A 67 0.65 7.06 8.11
N LEU A 68 0.21 6.79 6.88
CA LEU A 68 -1.19 6.50 6.56
C LEU A 68 -1.67 5.20 7.22
N LEU A 69 -0.85 4.15 7.24
CA LEU A 69 -1.15 2.92 7.99
C LEU A 69 -1.42 3.24 9.47
N GLY A 70 -0.59 4.09 10.09
CA GLY A 70 -0.79 4.56 11.47
C GLY A 70 -2.11 5.32 11.67
N CYS A 71 -2.49 6.20 10.75
CA CYS A 71 -3.75 6.93 10.81
C CYS A 71 -4.97 5.99 10.78
N PHE A 72 -4.95 4.97 9.92
CA PHE A 72 -6.04 3.99 9.82
C PHE A 72 -6.06 3.04 11.03
N ALA A 73 -4.88 2.61 11.48
CA ALA A 73 -4.73 1.80 12.68
C ALA A 73 -5.27 2.48 13.95
N ALA A 74 -5.25 3.80 14.01
CA ALA A 74 -5.77 4.57 15.14
C ALA A 74 -7.30 4.51 15.28
N VAL A 75 -8.03 4.25 14.19
CA VAL A 75 -9.51 4.28 14.16
C VAL A 75 -10.16 2.93 13.91
N GLU A 76 -9.43 1.94 13.38
CA GLU A 76 -9.90 0.59 13.14
C GLU A 76 -9.09 -0.43 13.96
N ARG A 77 -9.80 -1.34 14.65
CA ARG A 77 -9.17 -2.36 15.51
C ARG A 77 -8.56 -3.48 14.70
N LYS A 78 -9.18 -3.86 13.59
CA LYS A 78 -8.70 -4.91 12.70
C LYS A 78 -7.56 -4.36 11.83
N GLN A 79 -6.34 -4.56 12.31
CA GLN A 79 -5.14 -3.95 11.72
C GLN A 79 -4.86 -4.36 10.28
N ASP A 80 -5.28 -5.55 9.87
CA ASP A 80 -5.17 -6.04 8.49
C ASP A 80 -6.16 -5.35 7.54
N GLU A 81 -7.43 -5.28 7.92
CA GLU A 81 -8.45 -4.53 7.18
C GLU A 81 -8.08 -3.03 7.10
N ALA A 82 -7.61 -2.45 8.22
CA ALA A 82 -7.16 -1.05 8.30
C ALA A 82 -5.97 -0.78 7.35
N SER A 83 -4.99 -1.68 7.35
CA SER A 83 -3.79 -1.55 6.52
C SER A 83 -4.12 -1.67 5.03
N ALA A 84 -4.98 -2.62 4.66
CA ALA A 84 -5.42 -2.79 3.28
C ALA A 84 -6.21 -1.56 2.79
N ALA A 85 -7.10 -1.01 3.62
CA ALA A 85 -7.86 0.19 3.31
C ALA A 85 -6.99 1.44 3.15
N ALA A 86 -5.99 1.61 4.02
CA ALA A 86 -5.03 2.73 3.94
C ALA A 86 -4.26 2.71 2.62
N LEU A 87 -3.70 1.55 2.25
CA LEU A 87 -2.97 1.36 1.00
C LEU A 87 -3.86 1.54 -0.22
N ALA A 88 -5.10 1.04 -0.18
CA ALA A 88 -6.05 1.25 -1.26
C ALA A 88 -6.36 2.74 -1.44
N CYS A 89 -6.63 3.48 -0.36
CA CYS A 89 -6.88 4.91 -0.43
C CYS A 89 -5.66 5.67 -0.98
N TYR A 90 -4.47 5.33 -0.51
CA TYR A 90 -3.22 5.94 -0.99
C TYR A 90 -2.96 5.65 -2.47
N GLY A 91 -3.15 4.40 -2.88
CA GLY A 91 -2.98 3.96 -4.26
C GLY A 91 -4.01 4.55 -5.20
N ILE A 92 -5.28 4.69 -4.78
CA ILE A 92 -6.32 5.34 -5.57
C ILE A 92 -6.00 6.82 -5.77
N ALA A 93 -5.60 7.52 -4.70
CA ALA A 93 -5.17 8.92 -4.82
C ALA A 93 -3.97 9.05 -5.79
N ALA A 94 -3.03 8.11 -5.76
CA ALA A 94 -1.93 8.06 -6.72
C ALA A 94 -2.39 7.79 -8.16
N GLU A 95 -3.33 6.88 -8.39
CA GLU A 95 -3.90 6.61 -9.72
C GLU A 95 -4.61 7.85 -10.29
N LEU A 96 -5.32 8.61 -9.45
CA LEU A 96 -6.00 9.85 -9.85
C LEU A 96 -4.99 10.98 -10.11
N ALA A 97 -3.98 11.12 -9.24
CA ALA A 97 -2.94 12.14 -9.38
C ALA A 97 -2.12 11.93 -10.66
N ALA A 98 -1.85 10.67 -11.02
CA ALA A 98 -1.13 10.32 -12.23
C ALA A 98 -1.84 10.76 -13.52
N GLN A 99 -3.17 10.82 -13.52
CA GLN A 99 -3.95 11.29 -14.69
C GLN A 99 -3.79 12.79 -14.94
N LYS A 100 -3.46 13.55 -13.89
CA LYS A 100 -3.35 15.02 -13.94
C LYS A 100 -1.91 15.51 -14.03
N ALA A 101 -0.96 14.70 -13.58
CA ALA A 101 0.43 15.09 -13.45
C ALA A 101 1.20 15.00 -14.78
N SER A 102 1.91 16.08 -15.12
CA SER A 102 2.80 16.13 -16.28
C SER A 102 4.24 15.69 -15.98
N ALA A 103 4.65 15.70 -14.70
CA ALA A 103 5.99 15.36 -14.24
C ALA A 103 5.99 14.92 -12.75
N PRO A 104 7.06 14.29 -12.23
CA PRO A 104 7.09 13.77 -10.85
C PRO A 104 6.84 14.82 -9.75
N ALA A 105 7.31 16.05 -9.92
CA ALA A 105 7.05 17.13 -8.96
C ALA A 105 5.57 17.53 -8.94
N ALA A 106 4.95 17.65 -10.12
CA ALA A 106 3.51 17.88 -10.26
C ALA A 106 2.71 16.71 -9.67
N PHE A 107 3.15 15.47 -9.90
CA PHE A 107 2.54 14.28 -9.30
C PHE A 107 2.53 14.34 -7.78
N LYS A 108 3.64 14.74 -7.16
CA LYS A 108 3.70 14.90 -5.70
C LYS A 108 2.63 15.87 -5.21
N GLN A 109 2.46 17.02 -5.85
CA GLN A 109 1.44 18.01 -5.48
C GLN A 109 0.04 17.43 -5.66
N GLN A 110 -0.24 16.86 -6.85
CA GLN A 110 -1.54 16.25 -7.14
C GLN A 110 -1.87 15.09 -6.20
N LEU A 111 -0.89 14.29 -5.75
CA LEU A 111 -1.12 13.22 -4.78
C LEU A 111 -1.71 13.75 -3.47
N PHE A 112 -1.20 14.88 -2.96
CA PHE A 112 -1.75 15.50 -1.76
C PHE A 112 -3.16 16.06 -2.00
N ASP A 113 -3.38 16.70 -3.14
CA ASP A 113 -4.70 17.22 -3.51
C ASP A 113 -5.74 16.10 -3.65
N GLU A 114 -5.37 14.97 -4.28
CA GLU A 114 -6.24 13.80 -4.41
C GLU A 114 -6.49 13.12 -3.07
N LEU A 115 -5.50 13.02 -2.19
CA LEU A 115 -5.69 12.51 -0.83
C LEU A 115 -6.67 13.37 -0.03
N TYR A 116 -6.55 14.70 -0.12
CA TYR A 116 -7.45 15.63 0.55
C TYR A 116 -8.88 15.54 0.02
N ASN A 117 -9.04 15.42 -1.31
CA ASN A 117 -10.35 15.37 -1.97
C ASN A 117 -10.95 13.97 -2.08
N LEU A 118 -10.28 12.93 -1.57
CA LEU A 118 -10.70 11.54 -1.75
C LEU A 118 -12.04 11.29 -1.07
N LYS A 119 -13.02 10.82 -1.86
CA LYS A 119 -14.39 10.56 -1.38
C LYS A 119 -14.64 9.07 -1.19
N PRO A 120 -15.46 8.67 -0.20
CA PRO A 120 -15.83 7.26 0.01
C PRO A 120 -16.43 6.59 -1.24
N ALA A 121 -17.21 7.33 -2.03
CA ALA A 121 -17.79 6.80 -3.27
C ALA A 121 -16.72 6.42 -4.31
N THR A 122 -15.65 7.22 -4.41
CA THR A 122 -14.52 6.94 -5.29
C THR A 122 -13.76 5.72 -4.82
N VAL A 123 -13.48 5.62 -3.51
CA VAL A 123 -12.80 4.46 -2.92
C VAL A 123 -13.58 3.17 -3.19
N LYS A 124 -14.89 3.17 -2.92
CA LYS A 124 -15.74 2.00 -3.16
C LYS A 124 -15.75 1.55 -4.62
N LYS A 125 -15.64 2.48 -5.57
CA LYS A 125 -15.61 2.19 -7.02
C LYS A 125 -14.25 1.69 -7.50
N MET A 126 -13.15 2.19 -6.94
CA MET A 126 -11.80 2.00 -7.47
C MET A 126 -10.91 1.06 -6.65
N GLN A 127 -11.33 0.65 -5.46
CA GLN A 127 -10.56 -0.28 -4.64
C GLN A 127 -10.35 -1.62 -5.36
N LYS A 128 -9.10 -2.06 -5.39
CA LYS A 128 -8.66 -3.33 -5.96
C LYS A 128 -7.99 -4.15 -4.86
N ILE A 129 -8.80 -4.66 -3.94
CA ILE A 129 -8.37 -5.49 -2.81
C ILE A 129 -8.85 -6.92 -3.06
N GLU A 130 -7.92 -7.87 -3.08
CA GLU A 130 -8.20 -9.30 -3.21
C GLU A 130 -7.81 -10.02 -1.91
N GLU A 131 -8.70 -10.84 -1.36
CA GLU A 131 -8.40 -11.72 -0.22
C GLU A 131 -8.01 -13.10 -0.73
N LEU A 132 -6.81 -13.57 -0.37
CA LEU A 132 -6.36 -14.92 -0.65
C LEU A 132 -6.77 -15.85 0.50
N LYS A 133 -7.44 -16.95 0.15
CA LYS A 133 -7.79 -18.05 1.06
C LYS A 133 -6.72 -19.13 1.08
#